data_AF-A0A0F9A0A4-F1
#
_entry.id   AF-A0A0F9A0A4-F1
#
_cell.length_a   1.000
_cell.length_b   1.000
_cell.length_c   1.000
_cell.angle_alpha   90.00
_cell.angle_beta   90.00
_cell.angle_gamma   90.00
#
_symmetry.space_group_name_H-M   'P 1'
#
loop_
_entity.id
_entity.type
_entity.pdbx_description
1 polymer ?
#
loop_
_entity_poly.entity_id
_entity_poly.type
_entity_poly.pdbx_seq_one_letter_code
_entity_poly.pdbx_strand_id
1 'polypeptide(L)'
;MNGPDNKIGWCDFTANPVSGRCQHACSYCYAEAIRKRYKQPVEIKFKPNWFDGRQVDKFIRENDRFPIIFVGSMHDLFGEWIPSAQIQDVINLCAKKDACRFVFLTKNPKRYQEFEQFKYLDNCILGTTVTCHEDEWRIVKLLKAKCRCRMLSIEPMLGDLGKLNLEGIDWVVIGCESGPNRRPCKI
;
A
#
# COMPACT_ATOMS: atom_id res chain seq x y z
N MET A 1 7.07 -7.19 8.23
CA MET A 1 6.96 -8.66 8.28
C MET A 1 6.60 -9.09 6.87
N ASN A 2 7.14 -10.19 6.33
CA ASN A 2 6.76 -10.69 5.01
C ASN A 2 6.10 -12.05 5.24
N GLY A 3 4.92 -12.28 4.68
CA GLY A 3 4.15 -13.51 4.90
C GLY A 3 2.64 -13.28 4.86
N PRO A 4 1.84 -14.36 5.07
CA PRO A 4 0.39 -14.27 5.12
C PRO A 4 -0.03 -13.29 6.20
N ASP A 5 -0.89 -12.34 5.84
CA ASP A 5 -1.35 -11.30 6.77
C ASP A 5 -2.73 -11.67 7.31
N ASN A 6 -2.83 -11.81 8.63
CA ASN A 6 -4.09 -12.05 9.33
C ASN A 6 -4.64 -10.78 10.01
N LYS A 7 -3.99 -9.63 9.81
CA LYS A 7 -4.33 -8.34 10.43
C LYS A 7 -4.85 -7.31 9.43
N ILE A 8 -4.44 -7.38 8.17
CA ILE A 8 -4.96 -6.53 7.09
C ILE A 8 -5.99 -7.33 6.31
N GLY A 9 -7.28 -7.10 6.60
CA GLY A 9 -8.38 -7.97 6.15
C GLY A 9 -8.68 -7.98 4.65
N TRP A 10 -8.02 -7.14 3.86
CA TRP A 10 -8.28 -6.98 2.43
C TRP A 10 -7.16 -7.55 1.53
N CYS A 11 -6.05 -8.03 2.10
CA CYS A 11 -4.98 -8.68 1.35
C CYS A 11 -4.65 -10.07 1.93
N ASP A 12 -4.10 -10.95 1.10
CA ASP A 12 -3.66 -12.28 1.53
C ASP A 12 -2.25 -12.26 2.14
N PHE A 13 -1.38 -11.39 1.59
CA PHE A 13 0.01 -11.28 2.02
C PHE A 13 0.48 -9.83 2.08
N THR A 14 1.50 -9.58 2.90
CA THR A 14 2.28 -8.35 2.84
C THR A 14 3.71 -8.60 2.41
N ALA A 15 4.27 -7.66 1.64
CA ALA A 15 5.64 -7.70 1.16
C ALA A 15 6.28 -6.31 1.30
N ASN A 16 7.44 -6.22 1.98
CA ASN A 16 8.03 -4.94 2.38
C ASN A 16 9.43 -4.74 1.78
N PRO A 17 9.54 -4.05 0.62
CA PRO A 17 10.82 -3.73 -0.02
C PRO A 17 11.65 -2.71 0.75
N VAL A 18 11.02 -1.93 1.62
CA VAL A 18 11.68 -0.89 2.42
C VAL A 18 11.46 -1.16 3.89
N SER A 19 12.50 -0.94 4.69
CA SER A 19 12.42 -0.84 6.16
C SER A 19 12.95 0.49 6.64
N GLY A 20 12.76 0.77 7.93
CA GLY A 20 13.09 2.05 8.54
C GLY A 20 11.85 2.87 8.82
N ARG A 21 12.06 4.06 9.36
CA ARG A 21 10.97 4.99 9.71
C ARG A 21 10.46 5.68 8.45
N CYS A 22 9.18 5.48 8.15
CA CYS A 22 8.45 6.28 7.16
C CYS A 22 8.44 7.76 7.59
N GLN A 23 8.73 8.68 6.69
CA GLN A 23 8.92 10.09 7.04
C GLN A 23 7.63 10.91 7.12
N HIS A 24 6.46 10.33 6.80
CA HIS A 24 5.16 11.00 6.99
C HIS A 24 4.85 11.38 8.43
N ALA A 25 5.49 10.73 9.41
CA ALA A 25 5.33 11.01 10.84
C ALA A 25 3.87 11.00 11.34
N CYS A 26 2.98 10.19 10.73
CA CYS A 26 1.58 10.16 11.11
C CYS A 26 1.40 9.80 12.59
N SER A 27 0.56 10.55 13.32
CA SER A 27 0.27 10.29 14.74
C SER A 27 -0.34 8.91 15.01
N TYR A 28 -0.97 8.32 13.99
CA TYR A 28 -1.71 7.06 14.01
C TYR A 28 -0.94 5.88 13.38
N CYS A 29 0.35 6.06 13.07
CA CYS A 29 1.10 5.08 12.28
C CYS A 29 1.35 3.77 13.04
N TYR A 30 0.60 2.71 12.72
CA TYR A 30 0.83 1.37 13.30
C TYR A 30 2.24 0.86 13.00
N ALA A 31 2.81 1.19 11.83
CA ALA A 31 4.14 0.76 11.44
C ALA A 31 5.23 1.35 12.35
N GLU A 32 5.11 2.62 12.76
CA GLU A 32 6.03 3.22 13.75
C GLU A 32 5.82 2.62 15.15
N ALA A 33 4.59 2.30 15.53
CA ALA A 33 4.30 1.61 16.79
C ALA A 33 4.99 0.23 16.84
N ILE A 34 4.87 -0.56 15.76
CA ILE A 34 5.55 -1.85 15.60
C ILE A 34 7.07 -1.66 15.60
N ARG A 35 7.60 -0.68 14.84
CA ARG A 35 9.04 -0.38 14.80
C ARG A 35 9.58 -0.12 16.21
N LYS A 36 8.91 0.73 16.98
CA LYS A 36 9.26 1.04 18.38
C LYS A 36 9.20 -0.21 19.25
N ARG A 37 8.10 -0.97 19.19
CA ARG A 37 7.89 -2.20 19.97
C ARG A 37 9.02 -3.22 19.76
N TYR A 38 9.44 -3.43 18.52
CA TYR A 38 10.48 -4.39 18.16
C TYR A 38 11.87 -3.77 18.01
N LYS A 39 12.07 -2.52 18.46
CA LYS A 39 13.35 -1.80 18.40
C LYS A 39 14.03 -1.81 17.03
N GLN A 40 13.24 -1.78 15.96
CA GLN A 40 13.77 -1.78 14.59
C GLN A 40 14.46 -0.44 14.27
N PRO A 41 15.48 -0.41 13.40
CA PRO A 41 16.23 0.81 13.09
C PRO A 41 15.34 1.90 12.46
N VAL A 42 15.72 3.16 12.67
CA VAL A 42 15.09 4.32 12.01
C VAL A 42 15.57 4.51 10.57
N GLU A 43 16.81 4.09 10.30
CA GLU A 43 17.47 4.21 9.01
C GLU A 43 16.66 3.51 7.92
N ILE A 44 16.44 4.23 6.81
CA ILE A 44 15.69 3.73 5.67
C ILE A 44 16.59 2.83 4.84
N LYS A 45 16.19 1.58 4.64
CA LYS A 45 16.94 0.57 3.89
C LYS A 45 16.05 -0.15 2.89
N PHE A 46 16.53 -0.23 1.65
CA PHE A 46 15.99 -1.11 0.63
C PHE A 46 16.43 -2.56 0.88
N LYS A 47 15.51 -3.49 0.68
CA LYS A 47 15.73 -4.93 0.88
C LYS A 47 15.62 -5.63 -0.47
N PRO A 48 16.69 -6.21 -1.02
CA PRO A 48 16.62 -6.86 -2.33
C PRO A 48 15.75 -8.13 -2.34
N ASN A 49 15.73 -8.89 -1.24
CA ASN A 49 14.98 -10.16 -1.13
C ASN A 49 13.67 -9.99 -0.36
N TRP A 50 12.86 -9.03 -0.78
CA TRP A 50 11.64 -8.63 -0.08
C TRP A 50 10.41 -9.46 -0.42
N PHE A 51 10.47 -10.28 -1.47
CA PHE A 51 9.38 -11.12 -1.96
C PHE A 51 9.82 -12.58 -2.08
N ASP A 52 9.07 -13.49 -1.47
CA ASP A 52 9.27 -14.95 -1.56
C ASP A 52 8.04 -15.59 -2.20
N GLY A 53 8.20 -16.05 -3.45
CA GLY A 53 7.11 -16.63 -4.25
C GLY A 53 6.64 -18.01 -3.79
N ARG A 54 7.39 -18.72 -2.93
CA ARG A 54 7.03 -20.10 -2.54
C ARG A 54 5.67 -20.18 -1.83
N GLN A 55 5.32 -19.14 -1.08
CA GLN A 55 4.04 -19.05 -0.38
C GLN A 55 2.88 -18.73 -1.34
N VAL A 56 3.15 -18.01 -2.43
CA VAL A 56 2.18 -17.72 -3.49
C VAL A 56 1.79 -19.00 -4.21
N ASP A 57 2.75 -19.84 -4.58
CA ASP A 57 2.47 -21.09 -5.28
C ASP A 57 1.60 -22.03 -4.45
N LYS A 58 1.86 -22.10 -3.13
CA LYS A 58 1.01 -22.85 -2.20
C LYS A 58 -0.40 -22.28 -2.15
N PHE A 59 -0.53 -20.96 -2.02
CA PHE A 59 -1.81 -20.28 -1.94
C PHE A 59 -2.70 -20.55 -3.15
N ILE A 60 -2.13 -20.43 -4.36
CA ILE A 60 -2.87 -20.65 -5.61
C ILE A 60 -3.41 -22.08 -5.66
N ARG A 61 -2.59 -23.08 -5.31
CA ARG A 61 -3.03 -24.49 -5.28
C ARG A 61 -4.18 -24.76 -4.29
N GLU A 62 -4.20 -24.04 -3.17
CA GLU A 62 -5.17 -24.26 -2.10
C GLU A 62 -6.47 -23.46 -2.27
N ASN A 63 -6.46 -22.37 -3.05
CA ASN A 63 -7.57 -21.42 -3.14
C ASN A 63 -8.11 -21.21 -4.55
N ASP A 64 -7.45 -21.74 -5.58
CA ASP A 64 -7.82 -21.60 -7.00
C ASP A 64 -8.02 -20.12 -7.44
N ARG A 65 -7.21 -19.22 -6.88
CA ARG A 65 -7.17 -17.80 -7.25
C ARG A 65 -5.79 -17.18 -7.01
N PHE A 66 -5.52 -16.07 -7.69
CA PHE A 66 -4.30 -15.30 -7.42
C PHE A 66 -4.41 -14.55 -6.08
N PRO A 67 -3.32 -14.48 -5.31
CA PRO A 67 -3.31 -13.72 -4.07
C PRO A 67 -3.21 -12.21 -4.31
N ILE A 68 -3.83 -11.46 -3.42
CA ILE A 68 -3.67 -10.01 -3.28
C ILE A 68 -2.52 -9.75 -2.31
N ILE A 69 -1.48 -9.05 -2.77
CA ILE A 69 -0.27 -8.75 -2.01
C ILE A 69 -0.16 -7.26 -1.80
N PHE A 70 -0.20 -6.82 -0.54
CA PHE A 70 0.04 -5.42 -0.20
C PHE A 70 1.56 -5.15 -0.11
N VAL A 71 2.05 -4.35 -1.05
CA VAL A 71 3.45 -3.92 -1.11
C VAL A 71 3.63 -2.65 -0.29
N GLY A 72 4.55 -2.68 0.68
CA GLY A 72 4.86 -1.52 1.51
C GLY A 72 3.95 -1.35 2.74
N SER A 73 3.37 -2.42 3.27
CA SER A 73 2.58 -2.38 4.52
C SER A 73 3.28 -1.73 5.72
N MET A 74 4.60 -1.63 5.74
CA MET A 74 5.37 -1.01 6.82
C MET A 74 6.01 0.32 6.44
N HIS A 75 5.86 0.76 5.19
CA HIS A 75 6.55 1.94 4.68
C HIS A 75 5.89 2.47 3.40
N ASP A 76 5.76 3.79 3.25
CA ASP A 76 5.30 4.37 2.00
C ASP A 76 6.40 4.29 0.92
N LEU A 77 6.26 3.33 -0.01
CA LEU A 77 7.22 3.09 -1.08
C LEU A 77 7.38 4.30 -2.01
N PHE A 78 6.35 5.13 -2.14
CA PHE A 78 6.35 6.30 -3.00
C PHE A 78 6.59 7.60 -2.19
N GLY A 79 7.17 7.52 -0.98
CA GLY A 79 7.67 8.70 -0.29
C GLY A 79 8.81 9.38 -1.06
N GLU A 80 8.93 10.71 -0.99
CA GLU A 80 9.99 11.47 -1.69
C GLU A 80 11.42 11.02 -1.30
N TRP A 81 11.57 10.42 -0.12
CA TRP A 81 12.81 9.88 0.41
C TRP A 81 13.18 8.49 -0.18
N ILE A 82 12.36 7.91 -1.05
CA ILE A 82 12.66 6.66 -1.75
C ILE A 82 13.12 6.96 -3.19
N PRO A 83 14.37 6.63 -3.56
CA PRO A 83 14.88 6.82 -4.92
C PRO A 83 14.01 6.12 -5.97
N SER A 84 13.70 6.80 -7.08
CA SER A 84 12.87 6.23 -8.16
C SER A 84 13.43 4.93 -8.73
N ALA A 85 14.76 4.76 -8.74
CA ALA A 85 15.40 3.50 -9.16
C ALA A 85 14.97 2.30 -8.30
N GLN A 86 14.86 2.47 -6.98
CA GLN A 86 14.42 1.41 -6.07
C GLN A 86 12.94 1.07 -6.26
N ILE A 87 12.12 2.08 -6.54
CA ILE A 87 10.70 1.85 -6.86
C ILE A 87 10.58 1.10 -8.19
N GLN A 88 11.39 1.49 -9.19
CA GLN A 88 11.43 0.82 -10.49
C GLN A 88 11.84 -0.66 -10.35
N ASP A 89 12.79 -0.99 -9.47
CA ASP A 89 13.18 -2.38 -9.19
C ASP A 89 12.01 -3.20 -8.62
N VAL A 90 11.22 -2.60 -7.72
CA VAL A 90 10.01 -3.24 -7.17
C VAL A 90 8.97 -3.48 -8.27
N ILE A 91 8.71 -2.47 -9.10
CA ILE A 91 7.77 -2.57 -10.22
C ILE A 91 8.22 -3.65 -11.22
N ASN A 92 9.52 -3.70 -11.54
CA ASN A 92 10.10 -4.69 -12.44
C ASN A 92 9.94 -6.12 -11.92
N LEU A 93 10.00 -6.34 -10.60
CA LEU A 93 9.73 -7.64 -10.00
C LEU A 93 8.24 -7.99 -10.13
N CYS A 94 7.34 -7.06 -9.78
CA CYS A 94 5.90 -7.27 -9.90
C CYS A 94 5.47 -7.58 -11.34
N ALA A 95 6.07 -6.92 -12.32
CA ALA A 95 5.81 -7.17 -13.75
C ALA A 95 6.13 -8.60 -14.20
N LYS A 96 7.03 -9.30 -13.49
CA LYS A 96 7.42 -10.70 -13.76
C LYS A 96 6.58 -11.73 -13.01
N LYS A 97 5.56 -11.29 -12.26
CA LYS A 97 4.74 -12.12 -11.36
C LYS A 97 3.25 -11.91 -11.67
N ASP A 98 2.82 -12.47 -12.79
CA ASP A 98 1.44 -12.39 -13.30
C ASP A 98 0.41 -13.15 -12.43
N ALA A 99 0.85 -14.23 -11.78
CA ALA A 99 0.08 -15.05 -10.84
C ALA A 99 -0.15 -14.38 -9.46
N CYS A 100 -0.19 -13.05 -9.42
CA CYS A 100 -0.34 -12.22 -8.23
C CYS A 100 -1.16 -10.97 -8.57
N ARG A 101 -1.71 -10.30 -7.55
CA ARG A 101 -2.23 -8.93 -7.64
C ARG A 101 -1.51 -8.08 -6.61
N PHE A 102 -0.71 -7.11 -7.05
CA PHE A 102 0.06 -6.25 -6.17
C PHE A 102 -0.69 -4.94 -5.91
N VAL A 103 -0.98 -4.66 -4.65
CA VAL A 103 -1.55 -3.39 -4.21
C VAL A 103 -0.40 -2.50 -3.75
N PHE A 104 -0.28 -1.34 -4.40
CA PHE A 104 0.58 -0.26 -3.97
C PHE A 104 -0.29 0.82 -3.33
N LEU A 105 -0.05 1.13 -2.05
CA LEU A 105 -0.79 2.17 -1.33
C LEU A 105 0.17 3.27 -0.87
N THR A 106 -0.16 4.53 -1.16
CA THR A 106 0.70 5.68 -0.83
C THR A 106 -0.08 6.93 -0.39
N LYS A 107 0.56 7.82 0.36
CA LYS A 107 0.10 9.21 0.56
C LYS A 107 0.70 10.20 -0.44
N ASN A 108 1.53 9.72 -1.38
CA ASN A 108 2.20 10.50 -2.42
C ASN A 108 1.80 10.08 -3.85
N PRO A 109 0.50 9.99 -4.19
CA PRO A 109 0.03 9.42 -5.45
C PRO A 109 0.51 10.15 -6.71
N LYS A 110 1.02 11.39 -6.59
CA LYS A 110 1.66 12.11 -7.70
C LYS A 110 2.83 11.29 -8.29
N ARG A 111 3.59 10.57 -7.45
CA ARG A 111 4.76 9.82 -7.89
C ARG A 111 4.45 8.64 -8.81
N TYR A 112 3.20 8.14 -8.84
CA TYR A 112 2.82 7.13 -9.82
C TYR A 112 3.04 7.60 -11.27
N GLN A 113 3.02 8.91 -11.52
CA GLN A 113 3.26 9.50 -12.85
C GLN A 113 4.70 9.37 -13.33
N GLU A 114 5.65 9.04 -12.44
CA GLU A 114 7.05 8.74 -12.83
C GLU A 114 7.16 7.38 -13.53
N PHE A 115 6.15 6.51 -13.41
CA PHE A 115 6.22 5.10 -13.79
C PHE A 115 5.13 4.72 -14.81
N GLU A 116 5.33 5.14 -16.06
CA GLU A 116 4.42 4.85 -17.18
C GLU A 116 4.17 3.34 -17.41
N GLN A 117 5.06 2.48 -16.93
CA GLN A 117 4.93 1.02 -17.02
C GLN A 117 3.62 0.51 -16.40
N PHE A 118 3.08 1.16 -15.36
CA PHE A 118 1.81 0.77 -14.75
C PHE A 118 0.64 0.71 -15.73
N LYS A 119 0.71 1.43 -16.86
CA LYS A 119 -0.28 1.37 -17.93
C LYS A 119 -0.44 -0.04 -18.51
N TYR A 120 0.60 -0.86 -18.45
CA TYR A 120 0.67 -2.19 -19.05
C TYR A 120 0.66 -3.32 -18.01
N LEU A 121 0.51 -3.00 -16.72
CA LEU A 121 0.54 -3.97 -15.62
C LEU A 121 -0.87 -4.23 -15.08
N ASP A 122 -1.53 -5.25 -15.64
CA ASP A 122 -2.88 -5.67 -15.21
C ASP A 122 -2.89 -6.27 -13.80
N ASN A 123 -1.73 -6.70 -13.32
CA ASN A 123 -1.54 -7.27 -12.00
C ASN A 123 -1.24 -6.23 -10.90
N CYS A 124 -1.22 -4.93 -11.23
CA CYS A 124 -0.93 -3.86 -10.28
C CYS A 124 -2.18 -3.00 -10.01
N ILE A 125 -2.49 -2.83 -8.73
CA ILE A 125 -3.55 -1.96 -8.21
C ILE A 125 -2.86 -0.76 -7.57
N LEU A 126 -3.15 0.44 -8.06
CA LEU A 126 -2.60 1.68 -7.49
C LEU A 126 -3.62 2.29 -6.55
N GLY A 127 -3.21 2.65 -5.34
CA GLY A 127 -4.12 3.25 -4.39
C GLY A 127 -3.54 4.37 -3.58
N THR A 128 -4.43 5.17 -3.00
CA THR A 128 -4.02 6.24 -2.09
C THR A 128 -4.81 6.23 -0.79
N THR A 129 -4.15 6.66 0.29
CA THR A 129 -4.79 6.83 1.59
C THR A 129 -5.43 8.20 1.69
N VAL A 130 -6.70 8.25 2.09
CA VAL A 130 -7.46 9.45 2.42
C VAL A 130 -7.99 9.30 3.83
N THR A 131 -7.71 10.25 4.72
CA THR A 131 -8.11 10.16 6.13
C THR A 131 -9.15 11.20 6.53
N CYS A 132 -9.26 12.28 5.75
CA CYS A 132 -10.17 13.41 5.95
C CYS A 132 -10.34 14.17 4.62
N HIS A 133 -11.27 15.13 4.58
CA HIS A 133 -11.55 15.92 3.38
C HIS A 133 -10.31 16.61 2.80
N GLU A 134 -9.38 17.05 3.66
CA GLU A 134 -8.12 17.68 3.25
C GLU A 134 -7.19 16.76 2.46
N ASP A 135 -7.42 15.45 2.46
CA ASP A 135 -6.65 14.48 1.67
C ASP A 135 -7.24 14.27 0.27
N GLU A 136 -8.40 14.83 -0.08
CA GLU A 136 -9.09 14.59 -1.37
C GLU A 136 -8.23 14.89 -2.59
N TRP A 137 -7.29 15.83 -2.49
CA TRP A 137 -6.34 16.13 -3.58
C TRP A 137 -5.53 14.89 -4.00
N ARG A 138 -5.34 13.91 -3.09
CA ARG A 138 -4.69 12.63 -3.39
C ARG A 138 -5.48 11.81 -4.39
N ILE A 139 -6.82 11.83 -4.30
CA ILE A 139 -7.71 11.17 -5.26
C ILE A 139 -7.49 11.77 -6.66
N VAL A 140 -7.46 13.10 -6.76
CA VAL A 140 -7.20 13.80 -8.03
C VAL A 140 -5.84 13.41 -8.63
N LYS A 141 -4.81 13.20 -7.80
CA LYS A 141 -3.49 12.74 -8.29
C LYS A 141 -3.50 11.26 -8.68
N LEU A 142 -4.23 10.41 -7.95
CA LEU A 142 -4.39 8.99 -8.27
C LEU A 142 -5.10 8.80 -9.62
N LEU A 143 -6.14 9.59 -9.90
CA LEU A 143 -6.86 9.52 -11.19
C LEU A 143 -5.97 9.86 -12.40
N LYS A 144 -4.90 10.65 -12.20
CA LYS A 144 -3.91 10.94 -13.25
C LYS A 144 -2.93 9.79 -13.50
N ALA A 145 -2.82 8.82 -12.59
CA ALA A 145 -1.98 7.65 -12.80
C ALA A 145 -2.58 6.78 -13.91
N LYS A 146 -1.76 6.34 -14.85
CA LYS A 146 -2.16 5.40 -15.90
C LYS A 146 -2.03 3.98 -15.34
N CYS A 147 -3.15 3.42 -14.91
CA CYS A 147 -3.25 2.05 -14.43
C CYS A 147 -4.63 1.48 -14.78
N ARG A 148 -4.73 0.15 -14.69
CA ARG A 148 -5.98 -0.59 -14.94
C ARG A 148 -6.95 -0.57 -13.76
N CYS A 149 -6.43 -0.53 -12.53
CA CYS A 149 -7.22 -0.60 -11.31
C CYS A 149 -6.74 0.42 -10.28
N ARG A 150 -7.70 1.15 -9.68
CA ARG A 150 -7.47 2.18 -8.65
C ARG A 150 -8.18 1.82 -7.35
N MET A 151 -7.45 1.95 -6.24
CA MET A 151 -7.96 1.72 -4.90
C MET A 151 -7.95 3.00 -4.06
N LEU A 152 -9.03 3.23 -3.31
CA LEU A 152 -9.07 4.24 -2.26
C LEU A 152 -9.06 3.56 -0.89
N SER A 153 -8.06 3.89 -0.07
CA SER A 153 -8.01 3.44 1.33
C SER A 153 -8.44 4.61 2.22
N ILE A 154 -9.61 4.48 2.81
CA ILE A 154 -10.16 5.39 3.80
C ILE A 154 -9.86 4.85 5.20
N GLU A 155 -8.57 4.74 5.50
CA GLU A 155 -8.07 4.11 6.72
C GLU A 155 -6.82 4.83 7.28
N PRO A 156 -6.87 5.33 8.52
CA PRO A 156 -8.07 5.53 9.33
C PRO A 156 -8.97 6.65 8.78
N MET A 157 -10.29 6.46 8.86
CA MET A 157 -11.24 7.58 8.74
C MET A 157 -11.15 8.47 9.98
N LEU A 158 -10.44 9.60 9.88
CA LEU A 158 -10.15 10.52 11.00
C LEU A 158 -11.02 11.77 11.00
N GLY A 159 -11.68 12.08 9.89
CA GLY A 159 -12.57 13.22 9.76
C GLY A 159 -13.69 12.93 8.77
N ASP A 160 -14.66 13.83 8.72
CA ASP A 160 -15.71 13.80 7.71
C ASP A 160 -15.08 13.99 6.32
N LEU A 161 -15.52 13.17 5.37
CA LEU A 161 -15.11 13.22 3.97
C LEU A 161 -16.17 13.89 3.09
N GLY A 162 -17.34 14.19 3.66
CA GLY A 162 -18.48 14.70 2.91
C GLY A 162 -18.83 13.77 1.75
N LYS A 163 -19.10 14.37 0.59
CA LYS A 163 -19.41 13.63 -0.64
C LYS A 163 -18.15 13.46 -1.48
N LEU A 164 -17.61 12.24 -1.50
CA LEU A 164 -16.51 11.87 -2.38
C LEU A 164 -17.02 11.51 -3.78
N ASN A 165 -16.41 12.09 -4.82
CA ASN A 165 -16.56 11.56 -6.18
C ASN A 165 -15.65 10.34 -6.33
N LEU A 166 -16.25 9.17 -6.55
CA LEU A 166 -15.57 7.88 -6.73
C LEU A 166 -15.49 7.45 -8.20
N GLU A 167 -15.86 8.31 -9.15
CA GLU A 167 -15.72 8.01 -10.56
C GLU A 167 -14.26 7.67 -10.92
N GLY A 168 -14.06 6.50 -11.53
CA GLY A 168 -12.73 5.98 -11.86
C GLY A 168 -11.99 5.29 -10.71
N ILE A 169 -12.63 5.09 -9.55
CA ILE A 169 -12.14 4.27 -8.44
C ILE A 169 -12.83 2.89 -8.50
N ASP A 170 -12.03 1.82 -8.52
CA ASP A 170 -12.51 0.45 -8.69
C ASP A 170 -12.73 -0.28 -7.36
N TRP A 171 -11.99 0.11 -6.33
CA TRP A 171 -12.02 -0.54 -5.03
C TRP A 171 -11.90 0.47 -3.90
N VAL A 172 -12.81 0.42 -2.92
CA VAL A 172 -12.74 1.23 -1.70
C VAL A 172 -12.59 0.31 -0.50
N VAL A 173 -11.63 0.64 0.37
CA VAL A 173 -11.46 0.05 1.69
C VAL A 173 -11.75 1.14 2.72
N ILE A 174 -12.57 0.85 3.73
CA ILE A 174 -12.94 1.79 4.79
C ILE A 174 -12.76 1.12 6.14
N GLY A 175 -12.14 1.83 7.06
CA GLY A 175 -11.83 1.28 8.37
C GLY A 175 -11.35 2.33 9.37
N CYS A 176 -11.50 1.94 10.63
CA CYS A 176 -11.10 2.74 11.77
C CYS A 176 -9.59 2.62 12.03
N GLU A 177 -9.08 3.48 12.91
CA GLU A 177 -7.69 3.39 13.38
C GLU A 177 -7.39 2.04 14.03
N SER A 178 -6.24 1.48 13.68
CA SER A 178 -5.77 0.19 14.22
C SER A 178 -5.00 0.38 15.53
N GLY A 179 -5.07 -0.63 16.41
CA GLY A 179 -4.25 -0.70 17.62
C GLY A 179 -5.00 -0.38 18.92
N PRO A 180 -4.30 -0.49 20.07
CA PRO A 180 -4.91 -0.42 21.40
C PRO A 180 -5.40 0.99 21.77
N ASN A 181 -4.80 2.05 21.20
CA ASN A 181 -5.13 3.45 21.48
C ASN A 181 -5.87 4.11 20.31
N ARG A 182 -6.62 3.32 19.53
CA ARG A 182 -7.37 3.83 18.39
C ARG A 182 -8.41 4.86 18.83
N ARG A 183 -8.58 5.92 18.04
CA ARG A 183 -9.69 6.86 18.25
C ARG A 183 -11.04 6.16 18.14
N PRO A 184 -12.06 6.59 18.90
CA PRO A 184 -13.43 6.16 18.66
C PRO A 184 -13.82 6.45 17.21
N CYS A 185 -14.49 5.50 16.58
CA CYS A 185 -14.86 5.56 15.19
C CYS A 185 -16.19 4.83 15.00
N LYS A 186 -17.07 5.40 14.17
CA LYS A 186 -18.34 4.83 13.74
C LYS A 186 -18.37 4.94 12.22
N ILE A 187 -18.48 3.80 11.55
CA ILE A 187 -18.65 3.68 10.10
C ILE A 187 -20.09 3.31 9.84
#